data_AF-A0A926AHI9-F1
#
_entry.id   AF-A0A926AHI9-F1
#
_cell.length_a   1.000
_cell.length_b   1.000
_cell.length_c   1.000
_cell.angle_alpha   90.00
_cell.angle_beta   90.00
_cell.angle_gamma   90.00
#
_symmetry.space_group_name_H-M   'P 1'
#
loop_
_entity.id
_entity.type
_entity.pdbx_description
1 polymer ?
#
loop_
_entity_poly.entity_id
_entity_poly.type
_entity_poly.pdbx_seq_one_letter_code
_entity_poly.pdbx_strand_id
1 'polypeptide(L)'
;MRKLQPSPVSSAADEAMVCEIPDVTPYAVDYPDFLARADLLAASGMTVLISDFFEYYRLATYVGRLTDCGIRLVMGVPSVREILDESYYQNLEGGILEALGRLFKDDLRLYVYPLLENGDLVTADTLQPAPNLRHLYQHLLENQRVISLSDYQPDFLPIFSREVLARIGAGDASWEAMVPEAVAREIKAKGYFGCHPLK
;
A
#
# COMPACT_ATOMS: atom_id res chain seq x y z
N MET A 1 0.26 -3.09 8.13
CA MET A 1 -0.97 -3.21 8.94
C MET A 1 -1.35 -1.85 9.49
N ARG A 2 -1.99 -1.03 8.68
CA ARG A 2 -2.70 0.16 9.18
C ARG A 2 -4.17 -0.22 9.31
N LYS A 3 -4.89 0.41 10.26
CA LYS A 3 -6.35 0.34 10.30
C LYS A 3 -6.89 1.02 9.04
N LEU A 4 -7.10 0.25 7.98
CA LEU A 4 -7.95 0.65 6.87
C LEU A 4 -9.35 0.20 7.26
N GLN A 5 -10.22 1.13 7.65
CA GLN A 5 -11.64 0.84 7.69
C GLN A 5 -12.18 1.06 6.26
N PRO A 6 -13.02 0.15 5.74
CA PRO A 6 -13.66 0.37 4.45
C PRO A 6 -14.53 1.63 4.53
N SER A 7 -14.32 2.56 3.61
CA SER A 7 -15.18 3.74 3.43
C SER A 7 -16.54 3.25 2.89
N PRO A 8 -17.68 3.84 3.30
CA PRO A 8 -19.02 3.30 2.99
C PRO A 8 -19.48 3.49 1.52
N VAL A 9 -18.55 3.76 0.60
CA VAL A 9 -18.84 4.04 -0.81
C VAL A 9 -18.23 2.96 -1.70
N SER A 10 -18.88 1.79 -1.83
CA SER A 10 -18.83 1.00 -3.07
C SER A 10 -19.79 -0.18 -3.01
N SER A 11 -20.71 -0.25 -3.98
CA SER A 11 -21.49 -1.44 -4.27
C SER A 11 -20.57 -2.52 -4.86
N ALA A 12 -20.52 -3.71 -4.24
CA ALA A 12 -20.06 -4.97 -4.84
C ALA A 12 -18.84 -4.86 -5.79
N ALA A 13 -17.78 -4.19 -5.36
CA ALA A 13 -16.46 -4.34 -5.96
C ALA A 13 -15.72 -5.38 -5.13
N ASP A 14 -15.15 -6.40 -5.76
CA ASP A 14 -14.23 -7.31 -5.09
C ASP A 14 -13.01 -6.50 -4.65
N GLU A 15 -12.97 -6.13 -3.37
CA GLU A 15 -11.85 -5.41 -2.77
C GLU A 15 -10.67 -6.36 -2.60
N ALA A 16 -9.72 -6.27 -3.52
CA ALA A 16 -8.43 -6.95 -3.40
C ALA A 16 -7.40 -5.97 -2.83
N MET A 17 -6.89 -6.26 -1.63
CA MET A 17 -5.76 -5.53 -1.08
C MET A 17 -4.47 -6.21 -1.52
N VAL A 18 -3.67 -5.50 -2.31
CA VAL A 18 -2.34 -5.94 -2.69
C VAL A 18 -1.43 -5.71 -1.51
N CYS A 19 -0.91 -6.79 -0.93
CA CYS A 19 0.13 -6.69 0.07
C CYS A 19 1.48 -6.64 -0.65
N GLU A 20 1.98 -5.44 -0.87
CA GLU A 20 3.34 -5.26 -1.37
C GLU A 20 4.37 -5.63 -0.29
N ILE A 21 5.47 -6.17 -0.78
CA ILE A 21 6.69 -6.30 -0.03
C ILE A 21 7.40 -4.95 -0.18
N PRO A 22 7.41 -4.06 0.84
CA PRO A 22 8.20 -2.84 0.74
C PRO A 22 9.66 -3.27 0.54
N ASP A 23 10.28 -2.64 -0.46
CA ASP A 23 11.64 -2.86 -0.95
C ASP A 23 12.55 -3.47 0.13
N VAL A 24 12.64 -4.80 0.12
CA VAL A 24 13.54 -5.52 1.01
C VAL A 24 14.90 -5.27 0.39
N THR A 25 15.78 -4.63 1.16
CA THR A 25 17.22 -4.80 0.97
C THR A 25 17.54 -6.25 0.58
N PRO A 26 18.61 -6.55 -0.18
CA PRO A 26 18.94 -7.91 -0.66
C PRO A 26 19.17 -8.98 0.42
N TYR A 27 18.84 -8.69 1.68
CA TYR A 27 18.73 -9.61 2.81
C TYR A 27 17.36 -10.30 2.82
N ALA A 28 17.40 -11.60 2.51
CA ALA A 28 16.39 -12.64 2.74
C ALA A 28 15.03 -12.19 3.31
N VAL A 29 13.98 -12.37 2.51
CA VAL A 29 12.60 -12.31 2.97
C VAL A 29 12.41 -13.25 4.17
N ASP A 30 11.96 -12.69 5.29
CA ASP A 30 11.47 -13.48 6.43
C ASP A 30 10.11 -14.08 6.04
N TYR A 31 10.13 -15.29 5.47
CA TYR A 31 8.92 -15.99 5.02
C TYR A 31 7.88 -16.16 6.13
N PRO A 32 8.24 -16.55 7.37
CA PRO A 32 7.32 -16.54 8.51
C PRO A 32 6.63 -15.19 8.75
N ASP A 33 7.38 -14.08 8.79
CA ASP A 33 6.81 -12.73 8.96
C ASP A 33 5.86 -12.39 7.79
N PHE A 34 6.29 -12.69 6.57
CA PHE A 34 5.51 -12.41 5.37
C PHE A 34 4.17 -13.17 5.34
N LEU A 35 4.20 -14.48 5.58
CA LEU A 35 2.99 -15.30 5.62
C LEU A 35 2.08 -14.90 6.79
N ALA A 36 2.64 -14.54 7.95
CA ALA A 36 1.85 -14.01 9.06
C ALA A 36 1.10 -12.73 8.65
N ARG A 37 1.70 -11.85 7.84
CA ARG A 37 1.00 -10.66 7.33
C ARG A 37 -0.15 -11.02 6.39
N ALA A 38 0.07 -11.97 5.47
CA ALA A 38 -0.97 -12.46 4.59
C ALA A 38 -2.14 -13.07 5.39
N ASP A 39 -1.84 -13.90 6.40
CA ASP A 39 -2.84 -14.50 7.28
C ASP A 39 -3.65 -13.45 8.05
N LEU A 40 -3.00 -12.39 8.53
CA LEU A 40 -3.66 -11.31 9.26
C LEU A 40 -4.55 -10.44 8.37
N LEU A 41 -4.18 -10.24 7.10
CA LEU A 41 -5.04 -9.60 6.13
C LEU A 41 -6.25 -10.47 5.82
N ALA A 42 -6.02 -11.78 5.58
CA ALA A 42 -7.10 -12.74 5.34
C ALA A 42 -8.07 -12.84 6.53
N ALA A 43 -7.56 -12.87 7.76
CA ALA A 43 -8.36 -12.88 8.97
C ALA A 43 -9.16 -11.59 9.20
N SER A 44 -8.77 -10.50 8.55
CA SER A 44 -9.54 -9.24 8.53
C SER A 44 -10.63 -9.22 7.46
N GLY A 45 -10.87 -10.34 6.76
CA GLY A 45 -11.91 -10.48 5.74
C GLY A 45 -11.47 -10.05 4.34
N MET A 46 -10.19 -9.75 4.12
CA MET A 46 -9.67 -9.35 2.82
C MET A 46 -9.27 -10.56 1.96
N THR A 47 -9.53 -10.48 0.66
CA THR A 47 -8.94 -11.41 -0.31
C THR A 47 -7.49 -11.01 -0.56
N VAL A 48 -6.56 -11.95 -0.35
CA VAL A 48 -5.12 -11.68 -0.44
C VAL A 48 -4.54 -12.33 -1.68
N LEU A 49 -3.86 -11.53 -2.52
CA LEU A 49 -3.02 -12.00 -3.61
C LEU A 49 -1.55 -11.78 -3.23
N ILE A 50 -0.75 -12.82 -3.39
CA ILE A 50 0.71 -12.77 -3.25
C ILE A 50 1.31 -12.84 -4.67
N SER A 51 2.16 -11.87 -5.01
CA SER A 51 2.85 -11.83 -6.30
C SER A 51 4.30 -11.40 -6.13
N ASP A 52 5.14 -11.75 -7.09
CA ASP A 52 6.53 -11.31 -7.24
C ASP A 52 6.67 -10.10 -8.18
N PHE A 53 5.57 -9.41 -8.51
CA PHE A 53 5.59 -8.20 -9.32
C PHE A 53 6.17 -7.04 -8.51
N PHE A 54 7.41 -6.66 -8.83
CA PHE A 54 8.05 -5.48 -8.26
C PHE A 54 7.47 -4.19 -8.83
N GLU A 55 7.22 -4.14 -10.13
CA GLU A 55 6.70 -2.94 -10.79
C GLU A 55 5.17 -2.94 -10.89
N TYR A 56 4.54 -1.87 -10.42
CA TYR A 56 3.07 -1.69 -10.44
C TYR A 56 2.44 -1.88 -11.82
N TYR A 57 3.11 -1.48 -12.90
CA TYR A 57 2.57 -1.65 -14.26
C TYR A 57 2.41 -3.13 -14.64
N ARG A 58 3.26 -4.04 -14.10
CA ARG A 58 3.17 -5.48 -14.36
C ARG A 58 1.99 -6.08 -13.62
N LEU A 59 1.79 -5.69 -12.36
CA LEU A 59 0.62 -6.07 -11.58
C LEU A 59 -0.68 -5.59 -12.24
N ALA A 60 -0.74 -4.32 -12.63
CA ALA A 60 -1.88 -3.75 -13.35
C ALA A 60 -2.18 -4.51 -14.63
N THR A 61 -1.14 -4.82 -15.43
CA THR A 61 -1.29 -5.62 -16.66
C THR A 61 -1.77 -7.04 -16.37
N TYR A 62 -1.32 -7.67 -15.29
CA TYR A 62 -1.76 -8.99 -14.89
C TYR A 62 -3.22 -8.99 -14.49
N VAL A 63 -3.63 -8.10 -13.57
CA VAL A 63 -5.01 -7.98 -13.10
C VAL A 63 -5.95 -7.59 -14.24
N GLY A 64 -5.53 -6.68 -15.13
CA GLY A 64 -6.33 -6.25 -16.28
C GLY A 64 -6.59 -7.34 -17.33
N ARG A 65 -5.90 -8.48 -17.26
CA ARG A 65 -6.24 -9.66 -18.09
C ARG A 65 -7.30 -10.55 -17.44
N LEU A 66 -7.55 -10.37 -16.15
CA LEU A 66 -8.44 -11.21 -15.35
C LEU A 66 -9.83 -10.56 -15.16
N THR A 67 -9.99 -9.29 -15.50
CA THR A 67 -11.24 -8.56 -15.33
C THR A 67 -11.47 -7.55 -16.45
N ASP A 68 -12.74 -7.34 -16.79
CA ASP A 68 -13.20 -6.27 -17.68
C ASP A 68 -13.61 -5.01 -16.89
N CYS A 69 -13.56 -5.06 -15.55
CA CYS A 69 -13.88 -3.94 -14.67
C CYS A 69 -12.68 -2.98 -14.53
N GLY A 70 -12.97 -1.70 -14.32
CA GLY A 70 -11.93 -0.69 -14.06
C GLY A 70 -11.15 -0.99 -12.77
N ILE A 71 -9.82 -0.90 -12.84
CA ILE A 71 -8.92 -1.21 -11.72
C ILE A 71 -8.68 0.05 -10.88
N ARG A 72 -8.91 -0.06 -9.56
CA ARG A 72 -8.57 0.99 -8.57
C ARG A 72 -7.49 0.45 -7.65
N LEU A 73 -6.33 1.11 -7.63
CA LEU A 73 -5.26 0.77 -6.68
C LEU A 73 -5.24 1.78 -5.55
N VAL A 74 -5.28 1.30 -4.31
CA VAL A 74 -5.15 2.14 -3.11
C VAL A 74 -3.73 2.01 -2.57
N MET A 75 -3.06 3.13 -2.36
CA MET A 75 -1.66 3.16 -1.90
C MET A 75 -1.33 4.43 -1.14
N GLY A 76 -0.15 4.50 -0.52
CA GLY A 76 0.32 5.71 0.15
C GLY A 76 1.13 6.63 -0.77
N VAL A 77 1.32 7.88 -0.33
CA VAL A 77 2.27 8.82 -0.98
C VAL A 77 3.66 8.22 -1.25
N PRO A 78 4.28 7.42 -0.36
CA PRO A 78 5.58 6.80 -0.64
C PRO A 78 5.58 5.93 -1.91
N SER A 79 4.56 5.10 -2.11
CA SER A 79 4.42 4.27 -3.32
C SER A 79 4.26 5.10 -4.59
N VAL A 80 3.58 6.25 -4.52
CA VAL A 80 3.50 7.18 -5.65
C VAL A 80 4.87 7.78 -5.98
N ARG A 81 5.70 8.07 -4.96
CA ARG A 81 7.08 8.51 -5.18
C ARG A 81 7.89 7.44 -5.90
N GLU A 82 7.72 6.16 -5.53
CA GLU A 82 8.38 5.03 -6.20
C GLU A 82 7.91 4.87 -7.66
N ILE A 83 6.60 5.01 -7.93
CA ILE A 83 6.07 5.01 -9.32
C ILE A 83 6.66 6.14 -10.17
N LEU A 84 7.04 7.25 -9.56
CA LEU A 84 7.63 8.40 -10.24
C LEU A 84 9.17 8.35 -10.26
N ASP A 85 9.79 7.30 -9.71
CA ASP A 85 11.24 7.14 -9.75
C ASP A 85 11.68 6.48 -11.07
N GLU A 86 12.34 7.27 -11.92
CA GLU A 86 12.81 6.83 -13.24
C GLU A 86 13.85 5.71 -13.18
N SER A 87 14.53 5.53 -12.04
CA SER A 87 15.56 4.50 -11.89
C SER A 87 15.01 3.08 -12.02
N TYR A 88 13.74 2.86 -11.71
CA TYR A 88 13.07 1.57 -11.88
C TYR A 88 12.77 1.21 -13.34
N TYR A 89 12.90 2.15 -14.28
CA TYR A 89 12.48 1.98 -15.67
C TYR A 89 13.62 2.05 -16.69
N GLN A 90 14.87 1.92 -16.25
CA GLN A 90 16.06 1.95 -17.13
C GLN A 90 16.08 0.83 -18.18
N ASN A 91 15.34 -0.27 -17.94
CA ASN A 91 15.25 -1.41 -18.85
C ASN A 91 14.10 -1.28 -19.88
N LEU A 92 13.33 -0.19 -19.85
CA LEU A 92 12.25 0.08 -20.80
C LEU A 92 12.73 1.09 -21.85
N GLU A 93 12.47 0.82 -23.14
CA GLU A 93 12.88 1.71 -24.24
C GLU A 93 12.28 3.11 -24.09
N GLY A 94 11.02 3.21 -23.64
CA GLY A 94 10.34 4.47 -23.38
C GLY A 94 10.42 4.95 -21.92
N GLY A 95 11.22 4.30 -21.07
CA GLY A 95 11.43 4.67 -19.67
C GLY A 95 10.14 4.87 -18.88
N ILE A 96 10.08 5.95 -18.09
CA ILE A 96 8.92 6.28 -17.24
C ILE A 96 7.64 6.54 -18.02
N LEU A 97 7.73 7.10 -19.24
CA LEU A 97 6.54 7.36 -20.06
C LEU A 97 5.90 6.05 -20.50
N GLU A 98 6.71 5.07 -20.87
CA GLU A 98 6.22 3.73 -21.18
C GLU A 98 5.64 3.04 -19.94
N ALA A 99 6.30 3.14 -18.79
CA ALA A 99 5.82 2.55 -17.54
C ALA A 99 4.46 3.11 -17.12
N LEU A 100 4.30 4.44 -17.11
CA LEU A 100 3.05 5.09 -16.75
C LEU A 100 1.96 4.85 -17.79
N GLY A 101 2.30 4.82 -19.08
CA GLY A 101 1.36 4.46 -20.15
C GLY A 101 0.82 3.03 -19.99
N ARG A 102 1.67 2.08 -19.57
CA ARG A 102 1.26 0.71 -19.24
C ARG A 102 0.43 0.65 -17.96
N LEU A 103 0.80 1.42 -16.93
CA LEU A 103 0.12 1.44 -15.64
C LEU A 103 -1.31 2.00 -15.75
N PHE A 104 -1.49 3.12 -16.44
CA PHE A 104 -2.78 3.79 -16.57
C PHE A 104 -3.62 3.31 -17.75
N LYS A 105 -3.26 2.16 -18.34
CA LYS A 105 -4.06 1.47 -19.35
C LYS A 105 -5.42 1.04 -18.73
N ASP A 106 -6.43 0.88 -19.58
CA ASP A 106 -7.74 0.31 -19.21
C ASP A 106 -8.46 1.05 -18.07
N ASP A 107 -8.36 2.38 -18.08
CA ASP A 107 -8.91 3.29 -17.07
C ASP A 107 -8.39 3.09 -15.63
N LEU A 108 -7.22 2.50 -15.40
CA LEU A 108 -6.70 2.36 -14.04
C LEU A 108 -6.60 3.72 -13.33
N ARG A 109 -6.94 3.76 -12.02
CA ARG A 109 -6.77 4.95 -11.17
C ARG A 109 -6.09 4.60 -9.85
N LEU A 110 -5.21 5.48 -9.41
CA LEU A 110 -4.56 5.42 -8.10
C LEU A 110 -5.34 6.28 -7.10
N TYR A 111 -5.65 5.70 -5.95
CA TYR A 111 -6.22 6.38 -4.79
C TYR A 111 -5.15 6.47 -3.72
N VAL A 112 -4.74 7.69 -3.41
CA VAL A 112 -3.54 7.97 -2.63
C VAL A 112 -3.92 8.39 -1.22
N TYR A 113 -3.58 7.53 -0.27
CA TYR A 113 -3.70 7.79 1.16
C TYR A 113 -2.59 8.78 1.59
N PRO A 114 -2.95 9.84 2.35
CA PRO A 114 -1.99 10.86 2.70
C PRO A 114 -0.92 10.35 3.67
N LEU A 115 0.21 11.05 3.68
CA LEU A 115 1.34 10.77 4.55
C LEU A 115 1.56 11.96 5.47
N LEU A 116 1.66 11.68 6.78
CA LEU A 116 2.16 12.67 7.73
C LEU A 116 3.69 12.59 7.76
N GLU A 117 4.36 13.62 7.26
CA GLU A 117 5.82 13.71 7.13
C GLU A 117 6.29 14.99 7.84
N ASN A 118 7.10 14.85 8.89
CA ASN A 118 7.62 15.98 9.69
C ASN A 118 6.54 16.92 10.27
N GLY A 119 5.31 16.43 10.46
CA GLY A 119 4.17 17.22 10.93
C GLY A 119 3.33 17.83 9.82
N ASP A 120 3.79 17.77 8.57
CA ASP A 120 3.07 18.23 7.40
C ASP A 120 2.32 17.07 6.72
N LEU A 121 1.09 17.36 6.28
CA LEU A 121 0.29 16.41 5.54
C LEU A 121 0.62 16.49 4.06
N VAL A 122 1.23 15.43 3.54
CA VAL A 122 1.47 15.25 2.11
C VAL A 122 0.33 14.43 1.52
N THR A 123 -0.30 14.95 0.46
CA THR A 123 -1.37 14.31 -0.30
C THR A 123 -0.90 14.06 -1.73
N ALA A 124 -1.73 13.44 -2.59
CA ALA A 124 -1.43 13.40 -4.03
C ALA A 124 -1.32 14.80 -4.63
N ASP A 125 -2.15 15.74 -4.19
CA ASP A 125 -2.18 17.11 -4.75
C ASP A 125 -0.97 17.93 -4.34
N THR A 126 -0.41 17.67 -3.14
CA THR A 126 0.74 18.42 -2.60
C THR A 126 2.08 17.72 -2.83
N LEU A 127 2.07 16.47 -3.29
CA LEU A 127 3.29 15.74 -3.64
C LEU A 127 4.07 16.49 -4.73
N GLN A 128 5.35 16.72 -4.44
CA GLN A 128 6.27 17.36 -5.38
C GLN A 128 7.16 16.30 -6.05
N PRO A 129 6.91 15.93 -7.31
CA PRO A 129 7.81 15.04 -8.04
C PRO A 129 9.07 15.79 -8.50
N ALA A 130 10.02 15.04 -9.07
CA ALA A 130 11.22 15.61 -9.68
C ALA A 130 10.85 16.70 -10.72
N PRO A 131 11.65 17.78 -10.88
CA PRO A 131 11.28 18.92 -11.72
C PRO A 131 10.90 18.56 -13.16
N ASN A 132 11.57 17.58 -13.75
CA ASN A 132 11.31 17.06 -15.09
C ASN A 132 9.98 16.29 -15.20
N LEU A 133 9.46 15.74 -14.10
CA LEU A 133 8.21 14.97 -14.06
C LEU A 133 6.99 15.79 -13.64
N ARG A 134 7.19 17.05 -13.24
CA ARG A 134 6.12 17.92 -12.72
C ARG A 134 4.90 17.97 -13.64
N HIS A 135 5.09 18.24 -14.93
CA HIS A 135 3.98 18.37 -15.88
C HIS A 135 3.32 17.03 -16.18
N LEU A 136 4.10 15.95 -16.17
CA LEU A 136 3.57 14.60 -16.33
C LEU A 136 2.67 14.22 -15.16
N TYR A 137 3.12 14.48 -13.93
CA TYR A 137 2.32 14.22 -12.74
C TYR A 137 1.07 15.11 -12.68
N GLN A 138 1.20 16.39 -13.02
CA GLN A 138 0.06 17.30 -13.11
C GLN A 138 -0.99 16.79 -14.12
N HIS A 139 -0.55 16.28 -15.28
CA HIS A 139 -1.45 15.65 -16.24
C HIS A 139 -2.19 14.45 -15.64
N LEU A 140 -1.53 13.61 -14.84
CA LEU A 140 -2.18 12.49 -14.17
C LEU A 140 -3.23 12.94 -13.13
N LEU A 141 -2.96 14.00 -12.38
CA LEU A 141 -3.91 14.58 -11.43
C LEU A 141 -5.13 15.18 -12.14
N GLU A 142 -4.90 16.03 -13.15
CA GLU A 142 -5.97 16.71 -13.91
C GLU A 142 -6.91 15.72 -14.61
N ASN A 143 -6.37 14.60 -15.09
CA ASN A 143 -7.14 13.53 -15.73
C ASN A 143 -7.71 12.50 -14.73
N GLN A 144 -7.63 12.77 -13.42
CA GLN A 144 -8.13 11.89 -12.36
C GLN A 144 -7.53 10.47 -12.42
N ARG A 145 -6.32 10.33 -12.95
CA ARG A 145 -5.54 9.09 -12.93
C ARG A 145 -4.94 8.86 -11.54
N VAL A 146 -4.58 9.95 -10.86
CA VAL A 146 -4.13 9.95 -9.48
C VAL A 146 -5.10 10.81 -8.68
N ILE A 147 -5.68 10.23 -7.63
CA ILE A 147 -6.75 10.85 -6.83
C ILE A 147 -6.35 10.80 -5.37
N SER A 148 -6.42 11.95 -4.70
CA SER A 148 -6.20 12.05 -3.26
C SER A 148 -7.39 11.48 -2.48
N LEU A 149 -7.13 10.63 -1.48
CA LEU A 149 -8.17 10.19 -0.55
C LEU A 149 -8.42 11.27 0.52
N SER A 150 -9.63 11.82 0.53
CA SER A 150 -10.06 12.85 1.49
C SER A 150 -10.71 12.28 2.75
N ASP A 151 -11.35 11.10 2.65
CA ASP A 151 -12.01 10.41 3.77
C ASP A 151 -11.04 9.46 4.47
N TYR A 152 -10.12 10.02 5.25
CA TYR A 152 -9.15 9.28 6.06
C TYR A 152 -9.28 9.61 7.54
N GLN A 153 -8.85 8.69 8.41
CA GLN A 153 -8.84 8.92 9.86
C GLN A 153 -7.48 9.47 10.30
N PRO A 154 -7.40 10.73 10.76
CA PRO A 154 -6.12 11.36 11.11
C PRO A 154 -5.37 10.60 12.20
N ASP A 155 -6.09 9.98 13.14
CA ASP A 155 -5.53 9.18 14.24
C ASP A 155 -4.73 7.97 13.76
N PHE A 156 -4.92 7.53 12.51
CA PHE A 156 -4.20 6.40 11.93
C PHE A 156 -2.96 6.81 11.12
N LEU A 157 -2.81 8.09 10.77
CA LEU A 157 -1.63 8.57 10.04
C LEU A 157 -0.30 8.30 10.76
N PRO A 158 -0.19 8.47 12.09
CA PRO A 158 1.04 8.22 12.83
C PRO A 158 1.36 6.73 13.00
N ILE A 159 0.45 5.82 12.65
CA ILE A 159 0.62 4.40 12.89
C ILE A 159 1.52 3.79 11.81
N PHE A 160 2.70 3.32 12.22
CA PHE A 160 3.65 2.63 11.35
C PHE A 160 3.86 1.18 11.80
N SER A 161 3.90 0.26 10.83
CA SER A 161 4.12 -1.18 11.10
C SER A 161 5.39 -1.45 11.89
N ARG A 162 6.49 -0.74 11.59
CA ARG A 162 7.76 -0.84 12.31
C ARG A 162 7.63 -0.56 13.82
N GLU A 163 6.76 0.38 14.19
CA GLU A 163 6.55 0.75 15.59
C GLU A 163 5.69 -0.30 16.30
N VAL A 164 4.65 -0.78 15.62
CA VAL A 164 3.82 -1.89 16.12
C VAL A 164 4.68 -3.13 16.37
N LEU A 165 5.52 -3.52 15.40
CA LEU A 165 6.42 -4.67 15.52
C LEU A 165 7.46 -4.48 16.64
N ALA A 166 8.03 -3.29 16.78
CA ALA A 166 8.95 -2.98 17.87
C ALA A 166 8.28 -3.10 19.25
N ARG A 167 7.04 -2.63 19.40
CA ARG A 167 6.27 -2.74 20.64
C ARG A 167 5.88 -4.19 20.95
N ILE A 168 5.53 -5.00 19.93
CA ILE A 168 5.28 -6.44 20.10
C ILE A 168 6.55 -7.13 20.63
N GLY A 169 7.70 -6.88 20.01
CA GLY A 169 8.98 -7.47 20.43
C GLY A 169 9.43 -7.02 21.83
N ALA A 170 9.02 -5.83 22.27
CA ALA A 170 9.27 -5.31 23.61
C ALA A 170 8.27 -5.81 24.67
N GLY A 171 7.20 -6.54 24.28
CA GLY A 171 6.13 -6.97 25.18
C GLY A 171 5.20 -5.85 25.65
N ASP A 172 5.17 -4.70 24.95
CA ASP A 172 4.34 -3.54 25.31
C ASP A 172 2.92 -3.68 24.73
N ALA A 173 1.92 -3.94 25.58
CA ALA A 173 0.53 -4.12 25.16
C ALA A 173 -0.12 -2.89 24.48
N SER A 174 0.52 -1.71 24.48
CA SER A 174 0.00 -0.51 23.82
C SER A 174 -0.19 -0.67 22.30
N TRP A 175 0.49 -1.64 21.66
CA TRP A 175 0.32 -1.94 20.23
C TRP A 175 -1.08 -2.43 19.87
N GLU A 176 -1.82 -3.01 20.82
CA GLU A 176 -3.16 -3.57 20.56
C GLU A 176 -4.16 -2.50 20.11
N ALA A 177 -4.04 -1.28 20.65
CA ALA A 177 -4.91 -0.17 20.26
C ALA A 177 -4.61 0.35 18.84
N MET A 178 -3.40 0.07 18.32
CA MET A 178 -2.91 0.57 17.02
C MET A 178 -3.41 -0.27 15.84
N VAL A 179 -3.94 -1.47 16.08
CA VAL A 179 -4.41 -2.39 15.02
C VAL A 179 -5.88 -2.79 15.25
N PRO A 180 -6.61 -3.25 14.22
CA PRO A 180 -7.97 -3.76 14.42
C PRO A 180 -8.00 -4.89 15.45
N GLU A 181 -9.09 -5.01 16.22
CA GLU A 181 -9.22 -6.03 17.27
C GLU A 181 -9.05 -7.45 16.73
N ALA A 182 -9.54 -7.72 15.52
CA ALA A 182 -9.36 -9.02 14.84
C ALA A 182 -7.88 -9.34 14.63
N VAL A 183 -7.09 -8.36 14.17
CA VAL A 183 -5.64 -8.48 13.96
C VAL A 183 -4.92 -8.70 15.30
N ALA A 184 -5.27 -7.93 16.34
CA ALA A 184 -4.68 -8.10 17.67
C ALA A 184 -4.94 -9.48 18.26
N ARG A 185 -6.16 -10.01 18.07
CA ARG A 185 -6.55 -11.35 18.51
C ARG A 185 -5.74 -12.42 17.79
N GLU A 186 -5.61 -12.33 16.46
CA GLU A 186 -4.85 -13.30 15.67
C GLU A 186 -3.35 -13.29 16.00
N ILE A 187 -2.75 -12.11 16.14
CA ILE A 187 -1.33 -11.99 16.54
C ILE A 187 -1.10 -12.71 17.87
N LYS A 188 -1.97 -12.49 18.86
CA LYS A 188 -1.87 -13.14 20.18
C LYS A 188 -2.14 -14.63 20.12
N ALA A 189 -3.15 -15.07 19.36
CA ALA A 189 -3.53 -16.47 19.27
C ALA A 189 -2.45 -17.33 18.60
N LYS A 190 -1.76 -16.79 17.59
CA LYS A 190 -0.76 -17.51 16.80
C LYS A 190 0.68 -17.21 17.20
N GLY A 191 0.90 -16.27 18.12
CA GLY A 191 2.23 -15.85 18.56
C GLY A 191 3.05 -15.20 17.45
N TYR A 192 2.40 -14.52 16.50
CA TYR A 192 3.09 -13.86 15.40
C TYR A 192 4.01 -12.74 15.90
N PHE A 193 5.08 -12.48 15.14
CA PHE A 193 6.04 -11.40 15.39
C PHE A 193 6.73 -11.46 16.77
N GLY A 194 6.84 -12.66 17.35
CA GLY A 194 7.43 -12.86 18.68
C GLY A 194 6.50 -12.46 19.83
N CYS A 195 5.18 -12.30 19.58
CA CYS A 195 4.21 -12.07 20.62
C CYS A 195 4.11 -13.31 21.52
N HIS A 196 4.62 -13.21 22.75
CA HIS A 196 4.43 -14.24 23.76
C HIS A 196 3.14 -13.94 24.55
N PRO A 197 2.23 -14.91 24.71
CA PRO A 197 1.08 -14.72 25.60
C PRO A 197 1.59 -14.42 27.01
N LEU A 198 1.05 -13.38 27.64
CA LEU A 198 1.30 -13.07 29.04
C LEU A 198 1.00 -14.34 29.86
N LYS A 199 2.01 -14.84 30.56
CA LYS A 199 1.87 -15.96 31.51
C LYS A 199 0.99 -15.58 32.69
#